data_AF-A0A1X1XEA0-F1
#
_entry.id   AF-A0A1X1XEA0-F1
#
_cell.length_a   1.000
_cell.length_b   1.000
_cell.length_c   1.000
_cell.angle_alpha   90.00
_cell.angle_beta   90.00
_cell.angle_gamma   90.00
#
_symmetry.space_group_name_H-M   'P 1'
#
loop_
_entity.id
_entity.type
_entity.pdbx_description
1 polymer ?
#
loop_
_entity_poly.entity_id
_entity_poly.type
_entity_poly.pdbx_seq_one_letter_code
_entity_poly.pdbx_strand_id
1 'polypeptide(L)'
;MSGELFYTVPAEFVVAGVSTADGLDVGAVHWWGGHVAMTLTLRNGEPFLHPARRGESETRVYLPGQPVELCVFDDTSVDLSGHPRAANWRRWDGQARGWKDASQSADHLTNGRTSGS
;
A
#
# COMPACT_ATOMS: atom_id res chain seq x y z
N MET A 1 -16.81 -1.39 -7.14
CA MET A 1 -15.51 -1.90 -7.60
C MET A 1 -14.42 -1.27 -6.74
N SER A 2 -14.17 -1.82 -5.55
CA SER A 2 -12.94 -1.49 -4.83
C SER A 2 -11.81 -2.25 -5.53
N GLY A 3 -10.81 -1.51 -5.97
CA GLY A 3 -9.60 -2.10 -6.54
C GLY A 3 -8.48 -1.76 -5.58
N GLU A 4 -7.68 -2.74 -5.23
CA GLU A 4 -6.55 -2.59 -4.30
C GLU A 4 -5.58 -1.52 -4.84
N LEU A 5 -5.12 -0.64 -3.96
CA LEU A 5 -4.21 0.45 -4.31
C LEU A 5 -2.82 0.16 -3.76
N PHE A 6 -1.85 0.03 -4.64
CA PHE A 6 -0.46 -0.21 -4.30
C PHE A 6 0.35 1.06 -4.49
N TYR A 7 1.29 1.33 -3.59
CA TYR A 7 2.14 2.51 -3.62
C TYR A 7 3.37 2.25 -2.76
N THR A 8 4.37 3.13 -2.85
CA THR A 8 5.57 3.05 -2.01
C THR A 8 5.67 4.26 -1.12
N VAL A 9 6.13 4.06 0.12
CA VAL A 9 6.48 5.13 1.06
C VAL A 9 7.86 4.83 1.64
N PRO A 10 8.74 5.82 1.88
CA PRO A 10 9.99 5.58 2.59
C PRO A 10 9.75 4.99 3.98
N ALA A 11 10.59 4.02 4.39
CA ALA A 11 10.41 3.23 5.61
C ALA A 11 10.15 4.08 6.88
N GLU A 12 10.77 5.25 6.98
CA GLU A 12 10.60 6.19 8.08
C GLU A 12 9.18 6.74 8.27
N PHE A 13 8.36 6.75 7.21
CA PHE A 13 7.00 7.26 7.30
C PHE A 13 5.96 6.14 7.48
N VAL A 14 6.40 4.88 7.52
CA VAL A 14 5.51 3.75 7.79
C VAL A 14 5.09 3.78 9.26
N VAL A 15 3.80 3.51 9.49
CA VAL A 15 3.19 3.46 10.82
C VAL A 15 2.44 2.13 11.00
N ALA A 16 2.16 1.75 12.24
CA ALA A 16 1.31 0.60 12.52
C ALA A 16 -0.10 0.79 11.93
N GLY A 17 -0.71 -0.30 11.45
CA GLY A 17 -2.05 -0.32 10.85
C GLY A 17 -2.08 -0.22 9.32
N VAL A 18 -0.96 -0.01 8.66
CA VAL A 18 -0.86 -0.16 7.19
C VAL A 18 -0.67 -1.64 6.81
N SER A 19 -0.94 -1.97 5.54
CA SER A 19 -0.65 -3.29 4.98
C SER A 19 0.42 -3.20 3.89
N THR A 20 1.35 -4.15 3.86
CA THR A 20 2.37 -4.29 2.83
C THR A 20 1.77 -4.91 1.55
N ALA A 21 2.43 -4.69 0.42
CA ALA A 21 1.98 -5.22 -0.87
C ALA A 21 1.98 -6.75 -0.97
N ASP A 22 2.79 -7.44 -0.16
CA ASP A 22 2.82 -8.90 -0.04
C ASP A 22 1.80 -9.44 0.98
N GLY A 23 0.87 -8.60 1.45
CA GLY A 23 -0.26 -9.04 2.28
C GLY A 23 0.09 -9.27 3.74
N LEU A 24 0.97 -8.46 4.32
CA LEU A 24 1.26 -8.45 5.75
C LEU A 24 0.78 -7.15 6.39
N ASP A 25 0.27 -7.22 7.60
CA ASP A 25 -0.10 -6.04 8.38
C ASP A 25 1.05 -5.60 9.26
N VAL A 26 1.31 -4.29 9.28
CA VAL A 26 2.33 -3.68 10.15
C VAL A 26 1.73 -3.49 11.54
N GLY A 27 2.15 -4.32 12.50
CA GLY A 27 1.69 -4.26 13.89
C GLY A 27 2.44 -3.23 14.75
N ALA A 28 3.73 -3.04 14.48
CA ALA A 28 4.57 -2.08 15.21
C ALA A 28 5.71 -1.56 14.33
N VAL A 29 6.17 -0.34 14.62
CA VAL A 29 7.33 0.27 13.97
C VAL A 29 8.27 0.80 15.06
N HIS A 30 9.53 0.40 15.00
CA HIS A 30 10.56 0.77 15.98
C HIS A 30 11.77 1.39 15.30
N TRP A 31 12.34 2.40 15.94
CA TRP A 31 13.51 3.12 15.46
C TRP A 31 14.70 2.92 16.39
N TRP A 32 15.85 2.52 15.83
CA TRP A 32 17.11 2.51 16.57
C TRP A 32 18.28 2.75 15.62
N GLY A 33 19.28 3.53 16.04
CA GLY A 33 20.57 3.63 15.33
C GLY A 33 20.47 3.82 13.82
N GLY A 34 19.53 4.62 13.32
CA GLY A 34 19.33 4.85 11.88
C GLY A 34 18.69 3.68 11.13
N HIS A 35 17.96 2.79 11.81
CA HIS A 35 17.20 1.68 11.24
C HIS A 35 15.72 1.79 11.64
N VAL A 36 14.86 1.27 10.78
CA VAL A 36 13.42 1.14 11.02
C VAL A 36 13.07 -0.35 11.02
N ALA A 37 12.69 -0.92 12.15
CA ALA A 37 12.06 -2.24 12.17
C ALA A 37 10.56 -2.14 12.10
N MET A 38 9.98 -3.08 11.37
CA MET A 38 8.55 -3.28 11.27
C MET A 38 8.25 -4.70 11.73
N THR A 39 7.40 -4.83 12.74
CA THR A 39 6.82 -6.13 13.12
C THR A 39 5.62 -6.38 12.22
N LEU A 40 5.68 -7.46 11.44
CA LEU A 40 4.71 -7.80 10.43
C LEU A 40 3.98 -9.08 10.81
N THR A 41 2.68 -9.10 10.57
CA THR A 41 1.86 -10.30 10.74
C THR A 41 1.15 -10.61 9.44
N LEU A 42 1.06 -11.90 9.09
CA LEU A 42 0.24 -12.32 7.96
C LEU A 42 -1.17 -11.77 8.12
N ARG A 43 -1.63 -11.02 7.11
CA ARG A 43 -2.98 -10.52 7.03
C ARG A 43 -3.95 -11.71 7.05
N ASN A 44 -4.93 -11.67 7.92
CA ASN A 44 -5.93 -12.73 7.97
C ASN A 44 -6.74 -12.73 6.67
N GLY A 45 -6.62 -13.77 5.85
CA GLY A 45 -7.69 -14.13 4.92
C GLY A 45 -8.98 -14.41 5.70
N GLU A 46 -10.13 -14.26 5.05
CA GLU A 46 -11.50 -14.43 5.57
C GLU A 46 -11.58 -15.10 6.96
N PRO A 47 -11.81 -14.32 8.05
CA PRO A 47 -11.78 -14.79 9.43
C PRO A 47 -12.68 -16.00 9.72
N PHE A 48 -13.71 -16.19 8.90
CA PHE A 48 -14.69 -17.26 8.98
C PHE A 48 -14.22 -18.60 8.38
N LEU A 49 -13.22 -18.59 7.48
CA LEU A 49 -12.66 -19.81 6.89
C LEU A 49 -11.41 -20.32 7.65
N HIS A 50 -10.71 -19.43 8.35
CA HIS A 50 -9.45 -19.76 9.02
C HIS A 50 -9.35 -19.15 10.43
N PRO A 51 -10.11 -19.66 11.42
CA PRO A 51 -10.10 -19.14 12.81
C PRO A 51 -8.78 -19.37 13.56
N ALA A 52 -7.80 -20.03 12.94
CA ALA A 52 -6.48 -20.30 13.51
C ALA A 52 -5.39 -20.04 12.46
N ARG A 53 -4.90 -18.79 12.36
CA ARG A 53 -3.60 -18.47 11.74
C ARG A 53 -3.05 -17.11 12.19
N ARG A 54 -2.86 -16.94 13.49
CA ARG A 54 -1.70 -16.20 14.01
C ARG A 54 -0.60 -17.21 14.24
N GLY A 55 0.35 -17.32 13.32
CA GLY A 55 1.50 -18.20 13.49
C GLY A 55 2.71 -17.41 13.93
N GLU A 56 3.20 -16.57 13.04
CA GLU A 56 4.53 -16.01 13.19
C GLU A 56 4.48 -14.53 12.80
N SER A 57 4.86 -13.69 13.77
CA SER A 57 5.23 -12.33 13.45
C SER A 57 6.67 -12.37 12.97
N GLU A 58 6.95 -11.74 11.84
CA GLU A 58 8.32 -11.50 11.43
C GLU A 58 8.70 -10.04 11.71
N THR A 59 10.00 -9.78 11.75
CA THR A 59 10.51 -8.41 11.83
C THR A 59 11.37 -8.15 10.62
N ARG A 60 10.98 -7.15 9.82
CA ARG A 60 11.81 -6.65 8.71
C ARG A 60 12.48 -5.36 9.13
N VAL A 61 13.76 -5.23 8.80
CA VAL A 61 14.57 -4.05 9.11
C VAL A 61 14.92 -3.32 7.83
N TYR A 62 14.69 -2.02 7.83
CA TYR A 62 14.90 -1.13 6.71
C TYR A 62 15.85 0.00 7.11
N LEU A 63 16.49 0.60 6.11
CA LEU A 63 17.15 1.89 6.27
C LEU A 63 16.15 3.04 5.98
N PRO A 64 16.30 4.21 6.62
CA PRO A 64 15.60 5.42 6.21
C PRO A 64 15.83 5.72 4.72
N GLY A 65 14.78 6.16 4.03
CA GLY A 65 14.74 6.38 2.59
C GLY A 65 14.43 5.11 1.79
N GLN A 66 14.60 3.91 2.35
CA GLN A 66 14.30 2.66 1.63
C GLN A 66 12.79 2.57 1.35
N PRO A 67 12.38 2.38 0.09
CA PRO A 67 10.97 2.30 -0.25
C PRO A 67 10.36 1.01 0.30
N VAL A 68 9.23 1.15 0.99
CA VAL A 68 8.38 0.03 1.41
C VAL A 68 7.12 0.06 0.55
N GLU A 69 6.84 -1.06 -0.10
CA GLU A 69 5.65 -1.23 -0.93
C GLU A 69 4.45 -1.58 -0.05
N LEU A 70 3.43 -0.74 -0.10
CA LEU A 70 2.19 -0.83 0.67
C LEU A 70 1.02 -1.11 -0.25
N CYS A 71 -0.04 -1.68 0.32
CA CYS A 71 -1.32 -1.89 -0.34
C CYS A 71 -2.46 -1.42 0.58
N VAL A 72 -3.44 -0.73 -0.01
CA VAL A 72 -4.74 -0.47 0.62
C VAL A 72 -5.71 -1.55 0.17
N PHE A 73 -6.03 -2.45 1.09
CA PHE A 73 -7.12 -3.41 0.96
C PHE A 73 -8.38 -2.87 1.65
N ASP A 74 -9.51 -3.56 1.47
CA ASP A 74 -10.82 -3.10 1.98
C ASP A 74 -10.92 -2.93 3.51
N ASP A 75 -10.06 -3.60 4.28
CA ASP A 75 -9.98 -3.55 5.75
C ASP A 75 -8.63 -2.98 6.26
N THR A 76 -7.79 -2.41 5.37
CA THR A 76 -6.55 -1.76 5.79
C THR A 76 -6.90 -0.61 6.73
N SER A 77 -6.31 -0.62 7.94
CA SER A 77 -6.71 0.31 9.00
C SER A 77 -6.21 1.74 8.77
N VAL A 78 -5.02 1.88 8.18
CA VAL A 78 -4.39 3.17 7.88
C VAL A 78 -4.01 3.24 6.42
N ASP A 79 -4.55 4.24 5.73
CA ASP A 79 -4.20 4.56 4.34
C ASP A 79 -3.20 5.75 4.30
N LEU A 80 -1.96 5.48 3.86
CA LEU A 80 -0.92 6.49 3.63
C LEU A 80 -0.83 6.93 2.16
N SER A 81 -1.77 6.55 1.29
CA SER A 81 -1.72 6.86 -0.14
C SER A 81 -1.71 8.36 -0.44
N GLY A 82 -2.25 9.19 0.47
CA GLY A 82 -2.21 10.65 0.43
C GLY A 82 -0.99 11.30 1.11
N HIS A 83 -0.05 10.51 1.66
CA HIS A 83 1.12 11.06 2.32
C HIS A 83 2.03 11.80 1.30
N PRO A 84 2.64 12.96 1.63
CA PRO A 84 3.46 13.74 0.69
C PRO A 84 4.68 13.01 0.12
N ARG A 85 5.04 11.86 0.69
CA ARG A 85 6.16 11.00 0.28
C ARG A 85 5.69 9.67 -0.34
N ALA A 86 4.38 9.47 -0.49
CA ALA A 86 3.87 8.34 -1.27
C ALA A 86 4.27 8.53 -2.74
N ALA A 87 4.51 7.41 -3.43
CA ALA A 87 4.94 7.36 -4.81
C ALA A 87 4.49 6.05 -5.49
N ASN A 88 4.69 5.96 -6.82
CA ASN A 88 4.50 4.73 -7.60
C ASN A 88 3.12 4.07 -7.46
N TRP A 89 2.06 4.88 -7.41
CA TRP A 89 0.68 4.40 -7.31
C TRP A 89 0.32 3.51 -8.49
N ARG A 90 -0.22 2.33 -8.18
CA ARG A 90 -0.74 1.36 -9.13
C ARG A 90 -2.04 0.81 -8.58
N ARG A 91 -3.06 0.71 -9.42
CA ARG A 91 -4.35 0.16 -9.02
C ARG A 91 -4.53 -1.22 -9.64
N TRP A 92 -4.83 -2.20 -8.79
CA TRP A 92 -5.26 -3.51 -9.24
C TRP A 92 -6.77 -3.48 -9.53
N ASP A 93 -7.20 -4.00 -10.67
CA ASP A 93 -8.60 -4.01 -11.08
C ASP A 93 -9.33 -5.32 -10.81
N GLY A 94 -8.69 -6.24 -10.08
CA GLY A 94 -9.26 -7.54 -9.71
C GLY A 94 -9.24 -8.57 -10.84
N GLN A 95 -8.73 -8.23 -12.03
CA GLN A 95 -8.59 -9.18 -13.13
C GLN A 95 -7.16 -9.72 -13.16
N ALA A 96 -7.00 -11.04 -13.29
CA ALA A 96 -5.71 -11.73 -13.37
C ALA A 96 -4.78 -11.26 -14.52
N ARG A 97 -5.20 -10.27 -15.33
CA ARG A 97 -4.54 -9.80 -16.56
C ARG A 97 -3.90 -8.42 -16.50
N GLY A 98 -3.92 -7.65 -15.41
CA GLY A 98 -2.94 -6.56 -15.34
C GLY A 98 -3.24 -5.38 -14.42
N TRP A 99 -2.15 -4.96 -13.77
CA TRP A 99 -1.98 -3.66 -13.15
C TRP A 99 -2.33 -2.51 -14.11
N LYS A 100 -3.08 -1.51 -13.63
CA LYS A 100 -3.19 -0.22 -14.33
C LYS A 100 -2.15 0.75 -13.77
N ASP A 101 -1.23 1.18 -14.62
CA ASP A 101 -0.30 2.28 -14.29
C ASP A 101 -1.08 3.58 -14.10
N ALA A 102 -0.89 4.24 -12.95
CA ALA A 102 -1.59 5.49 -12.66
C ALA A 102 -1.14 6.68 -13.55
N SER A 103 -0.01 6.54 -14.26
CA SER A 103 0.56 7.57 -15.14
C SER A 103 -0.25 7.84 -16.41
N GLN A 104 -1.22 6.99 -16.78
CA GLN A 104 -2.08 7.21 -17.95
C GLN A 104 -3.38 7.98 -17.64
N SER A 105 -3.59 8.42 -16.40
CA SER A 105 -4.84 9.08 -15.99
C SER A 105 -4.90 10.58 -16.32
N ALA A 106 -3.82 11.18 -16.85
CA ALA A 106 -3.72 12.63 -17.05
C ALA A 106 -4.19 13.12 -18.44
N ASP A 107 -4.41 12.24 -19.42
CA ASP A 107 -4.63 12.66 -20.82
C ASP A 107 -6.10 12.82 -21.26
N HIS A 108 -7.07 12.79 -20.35
CA HIS A 108 -8.49 12.85 -20.74
C HIS A 108 -9.29 14.07 -20.26
N LEU A 109 -8.63 15.16 -19.88
CA LEU A 109 -9.32 16.40 -19.46
C LEU A 109 -8.72 17.69 -20.05
N THR A 110 -8.33 17.70 -21.33
CA THR A 110 -8.28 18.96 -22.09
C THR A 110 -8.57 18.70 -23.56
N ASN A 111 -9.83 18.85 -23.98
CA ASN A 111 -10.22 19.38 -25.30
C ASN A 111 -11.75 19.44 -25.42
N GLY A 112 -12.32 20.45 -24.76
CA GLY A 112 -13.73 20.83 -24.90
C GLY A 112 -13.85 22.34 -25.05
N ARG A 113 -13.20 22.91 -26.07
CA ARG A 113 -13.40 24.32 -26.43
C ARG A 113 -13.18 24.53 -27.93
N THR A 114 -14.24 24.42 -28.71
CA THR A 114 -14.36 25.15 -29.98
C THR A 114 -15.73 25.81 -30.06
N SER A 115 -15.67 27.13 -30.08
CA SER A 115 -16.73 28.11 -30.32
C SER A 115 -17.27 27.98 -31.75
N GLY A 116 -18.59 27.87 -31.89
CA GLY A 116 -19.28 28.09 -33.16
C GLY A 116 -19.49 29.58 -33.40
N SER A 117 -19.09 30.05 -34.58
CA SER A 117 -19.54 31.28 -35.22
C SER A 117 -20.36 30.92 -36.45
#